data_AF-A0A7X9G2E4-F1
#
_entry.id   AF-A0A7X9G2E4-F1
#
_cell.length_a   1.000
_cell.length_b   1.000
_cell.length_c   1.000
_cell.angle_alpha   90.00
_cell.angle_beta   90.00
_cell.angle_gamma   90.00
#
_symmetry.space_group_name_H-M   'P 1'
#
loop_
_entity.id
_entity.type
_entity.pdbx_description
1 polymer ?
#
loop_
_entity_poly.entity_id
_entity_poly.type
_entity_poly.pdbx_seq_one_letter_code
_entity_poly.pdbx_strand_id
1 'polypeptide(L)'
;MQRTLLAFLALAGSVSAQFRVLSFYEAPLTSSAPQLDGHLDDPCWALAPSHTSYYKYFVPNPPPGELRTEHRLLHDEHGLYVAIINYEEHPDKLRMRFTDRDNPSLWTDDCAELYIDCHGNGIGFRKFVITANGTVGDSMRVDGAVFLDDWSGDSWHAKTSIGSDRWTIEAFFPWSDLGGRPQPDALWMFCHVRYAFSSGKFVGVTSSAGGNYSNPGDFGYLAFQAGATPRSPAAVGELLGTHAAPPWGLAIGEQLLFNTGNGVQDVRLADQLAQEQQNLESLRREVDKLLSEQRLKKKFQSEYDALTASLPSAATAPMMRLTGLTAASGNLRALLARMRLEFDFN
;
A
#
# COMPACT_ATOMS: atom_id res chain seq x y z
N MET A 1 1.61 2.53 7.65
CA MET A 1 2.77 1.63 7.51
C MET A 1 3.54 1.40 8.81
N GLN A 2 3.95 2.41 9.61
CA GLN A 2 4.68 2.16 10.88
C GLN A 2 4.04 1.06 11.75
N ARG A 3 2.70 1.02 11.80
CA ARG A 3 1.91 -0.04 12.43
C ARG A 3 2.10 -1.40 11.73
N THR A 4 1.63 -1.58 10.50
CA THR A 4 1.78 -2.84 9.73
C THR A 4 3.23 -3.35 9.71
N LEU A 5 4.18 -2.43 9.56
CA LEU A 5 5.62 -2.65 9.62
C LEU A 5 6.07 -3.16 11.00
N LEU A 6 5.58 -2.59 12.11
CA LEU A 6 5.85 -3.07 13.47
C LEU A 6 5.30 -4.48 13.71
N ALA A 7 4.09 -4.80 13.22
CA ALA A 7 3.55 -6.16 13.30
C ALA A 7 4.48 -7.15 12.59
N PHE A 8 4.93 -6.82 11.39
CA PHE A 8 5.83 -7.68 10.65
C PHE A 8 7.26 -7.73 11.21
N LEU A 9 7.81 -6.62 11.71
CA LEU A 9 9.13 -6.59 12.34
C LEU A 9 9.17 -7.42 13.62
N ALA A 10 8.08 -7.48 14.38
CA ALA A 10 8.01 -8.35 15.55
C ALA A 10 7.89 -9.83 15.22
N LEU A 11 7.29 -10.16 14.07
CA LEU A 11 7.29 -11.50 13.50
C LEU A 11 8.68 -11.90 12.98
N ALA A 12 9.48 -10.93 12.53
CA ALA A 12 10.73 -11.15 11.83
C ALA A 12 12.00 -11.21 12.72
N GLY A 13 11.92 -10.81 13.99
CA GLY A 13 13.10 -10.63 14.84
C GLY A 13 13.93 -9.40 14.42
N SER A 14 15.13 -9.26 14.99
CA SER A 14 16.04 -8.12 14.71
C SER A 14 16.60 -8.18 13.29
N VAL A 15 15.85 -7.68 12.31
CA VAL A 15 16.31 -7.53 10.93
C VAL A 15 17.00 -6.18 10.76
N SER A 16 18.23 -6.17 10.22
CA SER A 16 18.99 -4.94 9.95
C SER A 16 18.58 -4.23 8.64
N ALA A 17 17.90 -4.96 7.74
CA ALA A 17 17.37 -4.42 6.49
C ALA A 17 16.00 -3.76 6.69
N GLN A 18 15.72 -2.71 5.90
CA GLN A 18 14.43 -2.03 5.94
C GLN A 18 13.32 -2.97 5.48
N PHE A 19 12.41 -3.30 6.39
CA PHE A 19 11.25 -4.14 6.10
C PHE A 19 10.27 -3.38 5.20
N ARG A 20 9.88 -3.99 4.08
CA ARG A 20 9.01 -3.36 3.08
C ARG A 20 7.57 -3.82 3.24
N VAL A 21 6.62 -2.88 3.21
CA VAL A 21 5.19 -3.22 3.13
C VAL A 21 4.80 -3.20 1.67
N LEU A 22 4.55 -4.37 1.10
CA LEU A 22 4.19 -4.52 -0.30
C LEU A 22 2.73 -4.17 -0.52
N SER A 23 2.40 -3.90 -1.78
CA SER A 23 1.03 -3.84 -2.29
C SER A 23 0.92 -4.84 -3.42
N PHE A 24 -0.24 -5.49 -3.54
CA PHE A 24 -0.52 -6.48 -4.58
C PHE A 24 -1.86 -6.18 -5.22
N TYR A 25 -1.86 -6.13 -6.54
CA TYR A 25 -2.98 -5.77 -7.38
C TYR A 25 -3.26 -6.88 -8.36
N GLU A 26 -4.54 -7.08 -8.65
CA GLU A 26 -4.97 -8.06 -9.64
C GLU A 26 -5.78 -7.36 -10.73
N ALA A 27 -5.46 -7.69 -11.98
CA ALA A 27 -6.27 -7.33 -13.14
C ALA A 27 -6.94 -8.61 -13.64
N PRO A 28 -8.25 -8.82 -13.38
CA PRO A 28 -9.02 -9.89 -14.00
C PRO A 28 -9.18 -9.72 -15.51
N LEU A 29 -9.22 -10.86 -16.22
CA LEU A 29 -9.63 -10.89 -17.61
C LEU A 29 -11.10 -10.52 -17.72
N THR A 30 -11.43 -9.54 -18.58
CA THR A 30 -12.81 -9.22 -18.95
C THR A 30 -13.10 -9.69 -20.38
N SER A 31 -14.31 -10.22 -20.61
CA SER A 31 -14.82 -10.54 -21.95
C SER A 31 -15.62 -9.38 -22.57
N SER A 32 -15.87 -8.33 -21.79
CA SER A 32 -16.54 -7.10 -22.22
C SER A 32 -15.73 -5.91 -21.75
N ALA A 33 -15.15 -5.17 -22.68
CA ALA A 33 -14.47 -3.92 -22.37
C ALA A 33 -15.48 -2.90 -21.79
N PRO A 34 -15.06 -2.08 -20.80
CA PRO A 34 -15.86 -0.94 -20.35
C PRO A 34 -15.99 0.10 -21.46
N GLN A 35 -17.10 0.83 -21.46
CA GLN A 35 -17.25 2.03 -22.26
C GLN A 35 -16.51 3.16 -21.55
N LEU A 36 -15.38 3.60 -22.11
CA LEU A 36 -14.63 4.70 -21.52
C LEU A 36 -15.38 6.03 -21.75
N ASP A 37 -16.19 6.41 -20.78
CA ASP A 37 -16.89 7.69 -20.73
C ASP A 37 -16.68 8.44 -19.40
N GLY A 38 -15.93 7.84 -18.49
CA GLY A 38 -15.59 8.39 -17.18
C GLY A 38 -16.62 8.02 -16.11
N HIS A 39 -17.65 7.23 -16.43
CA HIS A 39 -18.64 6.72 -15.50
C HIS A 39 -18.39 5.23 -15.21
N LEU A 40 -18.11 4.90 -13.95
CA LEU A 40 -17.76 3.52 -13.56
C LEU A 40 -19.03 2.69 -13.29
N ASP A 41 -20.02 2.75 -14.18
CA ASP A 41 -21.28 2.02 -14.06
C ASP A 41 -21.36 0.77 -14.95
N ASP A 42 -20.35 0.54 -15.79
CA ASP A 42 -20.22 -0.70 -16.57
C ASP A 42 -20.15 -1.96 -15.68
N PRO A 43 -20.92 -3.02 -16.00
CA PRO A 43 -20.93 -4.25 -15.21
C PRO A 43 -19.58 -4.96 -15.05
N CYS A 44 -18.66 -4.81 -16.02
CA CYS A 44 -17.35 -5.46 -15.95
C CYS A 44 -16.52 -5.00 -14.75
N TRP A 45 -16.72 -3.77 -14.26
CA TRP A 45 -16.03 -3.24 -13.09
C TRP A 45 -16.35 -3.98 -11.79
N ALA A 46 -17.42 -4.77 -11.75
CA ALA A 46 -17.74 -5.64 -10.61
C ALA A 46 -16.83 -6.88 -10.53
N LEU A 47 -16.12 -7.24 -11.62
CA LEU A 47 -15.15 -8.33 -11.64
C LEU A 47 -13.84 -7.96 -10.93
N ALA A 48 -13.47 -6.68 -11.00
CA ALA A 48 -12.20 -6.19 -10.48
C ALA A 48 -12.23 -5.97 -8.96
N PRO A 49 -11.22 -6.46 -8.21
CA PRO A 49 -11.03 -6.08 -6.82
C PRO A 49 -10.93 -4.56 -6.66
N SER A 50 -11.60 -4.03 -5.64
CA SER A 50 -11.51 -2.62 -5.26
C SER A 50 -10.30 -2.40 -4.36
N HIS A 51 -9.32 -1.63 -4.84
CA HIS A 51 -8.12 -1.29 -4.08
C HIS A 51 -8.25 0.12 -3.45
N THR A 52 -8.44 0.16 -2.14
CA THR A 52 -8.71 1.40 -1.38
C THR A 52 -7.58 1.81 -0.44
N SER A 53 -6.50 1.03 -0.40
CA SER A 53 -5.35 1.31 0.46
C SER A 53 -4.46 2.37 -0.18
N TYR A 54 -4.49 3.57 0.39
CA TYR A 54 -3.63 4.68 -0.01
C TYR A 54 -2.81 5.18 1.17
N TYR A 55 -1.62 5.68 0.88
CA TYR A 55 -0.63 6.14 1.84
C TYR A 55 -0.26 7.59 1.56
N LYS A 56 0.19 8.31 2.58
CA LYS A 56 0.67 9.68 2.40
C LYS A 56 1.86 9.71 1.42
N TYR A 57 1.76 10.55 0.40
CA TYR A 57 2.78 10.67 -0.64
C TYR A 57 4.07 11.31 -0.12
N PHE A 58 5.21 10.86 -0.66
CA PHE A 58 6.56 11.40 -0.39
C PHE A 58 6.97 11.41 1.09
N VAL A 59 6.48 10.44 1.88
CA VAL A 59 6.84 10.26 3.29
C VAL A 59 7.46 8.88 3.45
N PRO A 60 8.71 8.75 3.97
CA PRO A 60 9.26 7.46 4.35
C PRO A 60 8.38 6.77 5.40
N ASN A 61 8.12 5.49 5.22
CA ASN A 61 7.23 4.71 6.10
C ASN A 61 5.84 5.33 6.32
N PRO A 62 5.09 5.63 5.25
CA PRO A 62 3.97 6.55 5.33
C PRO A 62 2.81 6.03 6.19
N PRO A 63 2.11 6.92 6.92
CA PRO A 63 0.79 6.59 7.46
C PRO A 63 -0.22 6.41 6.32
N PRO A 64 -1.44 5.87 6.61
CA PRO A 64 -2.55 5.95 5.67
C PRO A 64 -2.74 7.38 5.15
N GLY A 65 -3.09 7.50 3.88
CA GLY A 65 -3.33 8.77 3.21
C GLY A 65 -4.62 9.44 3.66
N GLU A 66 -4.67 10.76 3.53
CA GLU A 66 -5.81 11.59 3.95
C GLU A 66 -6.91 11.64 2.86
N LEU A 67 -6.56 11.34 1.60
CA LEU A 67 -7.48 11.35 0.46
C LEU A 67 -8.07 9.97 0.21
N ARG A 68 -9.38 9.82 0.43
CA ARG A 68 -10.09 8.58 0.08
C ARG A 68 -10.05 8.40 -1.43
N THR A 69 -9.45 7.31 -1.87
CA THR A 69 -9.24 6.99 -3.28
C THR A 69 -9.38 5.49 -3.47
N GLU A 70 -9.92 5.10 -4.62
CA GLU A 70 -10.10 3.71 -5.01
C GLU A 70 -9.60 3.54 -6.43
N HIS A 71 -8.98 2.40 -6.74
CA HIS A 71 -8.75 2.00 -8.12
C HIS A 71 -9.13 0.54 -8.35
N ARG A 72 -9.41 0.24 -9.61
CA ARG A 72 -9.74 -1.09 -10.14
C ARG A 72 -8.98 -1.31 -11.44
N LEU A 73 -8.58 -2.55 -11.68
CA LEU A 73 -7.81 -2.94 -12.85
C LEU A 73 -8.53 -4.10 -13.54
N LEU A 74 -8.63 -4.04 -14.86
CA LEU A 74 -9.08 -5.14 -15.73
C LEU A 74 -8.12 -5.25 -16.90
N HIS A 75 -8.12 -6.37 -17.59
CA HIS A 75 -7.43 -6.49 -18.87
C HIS A 75 -8.19 -7.36 -19.85
N ASP A 76 -7.85 -7.24 -21.12
CA ASP A 76 -8.27 -8.12 -22.18
C ASP A 76 -7.11 -8.41 -23.15
N GLU A 77 -7.42 -8.95 -24.33
CA GLU A 77 -6.43 -9.19 -25.38
C GLU A 77 -5.83 -7.91 -26.00
N HIS A 78 -6.45 -6.75 -25.80
CA HIS A 78 -6.04 -5.47 -26.38
C HIS A 78 -5.23 -4.62 -25.41
N GLY A 79 -5.54 -4.63 -24.11
CA GLY A 79 -4.83 -3.79 -23.15
C GLY A 79 -5.27 -3.90 -21.70
N LEU A 80 -4.73 -3.00 -20.89
CA LEU A 80 -5.07 -2.78 -19.49
C LEU A 80 -6.11 -1.66 -19.38
N TYR A 81 -7.14 -1.89 -18.58
CA TYR A 81 -8.13 -0.90 -18.19
C TYR A 81 -7.92 -0.49 -16.73
N VAL A 82 -7.98 0.80 -16.46
CA VAL A 82 -7.83 1.37 -15.12
C VAL A 82 -9.04 2.25 -14.82
N ALA A 83 -9.75 1.93 -13.75
CA ALA A 83 -10.81 2.75 -13.19
C ALA A 83 -10.35 3.37 -11.88
N ILE A 84 -10.60 4.66 -11.66
CA ILE A 84 -10.21 5.38 -10.45
C ILE A 84 -11.40 6.20 -9.94
N ILE A 85 -11.65 6.11 -8.64
CA ILE A 85 -12.58 6.98 -7.93
C ILE A 85 -11.76 7.86 -6.97
N ASN A 86 -11.76 9.15 -7.26
CA ASN A 86 -11.14 10.17 -6.44
C ASN A 86 -12.25 10.89 -5.65
N TYR A 87 -12.54 10.42 -4.43
CA TYR A 87 -13.54 11.08 -3.59
C TYR A 87 -13.08 12.49 -3.21
N GLU A 88 -13.97 13.46 -3.35
CA GLU A 88 -13.66 14.88 -3.25
C GLU A 88 -14.83 15.62 -2.56
N GLU A 89 -14.54 16.27 -1.43
CA GLU A 89 -15.55 16.99 -0.66
C GLU A 89 -15.87 18.37 -1.25
N HIS A 90 -14.95 18.91 -2.07
CA HIS A 90 -15.11 20.21 -2.72
C HIS A 90 -14.81 20.14 -4.23
N PRO A 91 -15.65 19.45 -5.04
CA PRO A 91 -15.42 19.33 -6.49
C PRO A 91 -15.37 20.68 -7.22
N ASP A 92 -16.07 21.69 -6.70
CA ASP A 92 -16.06 23.07 -7.20
C ASP A 92 -14.70 23.77 -7.02
N LYS A 93 -13.82 23.24 -6.18
CA LYS A 93 -12.47 23.75 -5.91
C LYS A 93 -11.37 22.95 -6.60
N LEU A 94 -11.71 21.97 -7.43
CA LEU A 94 -10.73 21.24 -8.23
C LEU A 94 -9.93 22.22 -9.09
N ARG A 95 -8.62 22.10 -9.02
CA ARG A 95 -7.71 22.91 -9.82
C ARG A 95 -7.51 22.23 -11.17
N MET A 96 -7.93 22.92 -12.24
CA MET A 96 -7.92 22.42 -13.63
C MET A 96 -7.46 23.55 -14.57
N ARG A 97 -6.22 24.01 -14.40
CA ARG A 97 -5.66 25.16 -15.11
C ARG A 97 -5.16 24.80 -16.51
N PHE A 98 -4.68 23.59 -16.71
CA PHE A 98 -4.08 23.17 -17.96
C PHE A 98 -5.06 22.39 -18.81
N THR A 99 -5.02 22.62 -20.11
CA THR A 99 -5.87 21.94 -21.10
C THR A 99 -5.07 21.28 -22.22
N ASP A 100 -3.81 21.67 -22.38
CA ASP A 100 -2.90 21.14 -23.40
C ASP A 100 -2.35 19.77 -22.97
N ARG A 101 -2.38 18.82 -23.91
CA ARG A 101 -1.71 17.53 -23.75
C ARG A 101 -0.21 17.74 -23.51
N ASP A 102 0.39 16.88 -22.68
CA ASP A 102 1.83 16.85 -22.36
C ASP A 102 2.36 18.15 -21.75
N ASN A 103 1.48 18.98 -21.15
CA ASN A 103 1.92 20.17 -20.45
C ASN A 103 2.79 19.75 -19.23
N PRO A 104 4.03 20.26 -19.09
CA PRO A 104 4.94 19.85 -18.01
C PRO A 104 4.46 20.27 -16.61
N SER A 105 3.41 21.09 -16.51
CA SER A 105 2.83 21.58 -15.26
C SER A 105 1.53 20.86 -14.85
N LEU A 106 1.11 19.79 -15.55
CA LEU A 106 -0.12 19.04 -15.20
C LEU A 106 -0.13 18.54 -13.74
N TRP A 107 1.03 18.22 -13.17
CA TRP A 107 1.16 17.80 -11.77
C TRP A 107 0.74 18.87 -10.74
N THR A 108 0.57 20.11 -11.19
CA THR A 108 0.14 21.22 -10.33
C THR A 108 -1.37 21.45 -10.32
N ASP A 109 -2.13 20.62 -11.05
CA ASP A 109 -3.59 20.50 -11.02
C ASP A 109 -4.02 19.27 -10.20
N ASP A 110 -5.32 19.15 -9.91
CA ASP A 110 -5.86 17.91 -9.33
C ASP A 110 -5.76 16.80 -10.39
N CYS A 111 -4.91 15.79 -10.14
CA CYS A 111 -4.56 14.78 -11.12
C CYS A 111 -4.25 13.41 -10.50
N ALA A 112 -4.31 12.38 -11.34
CA ALA A 112 -3.78 11.04 -11.08
C ALA A 112 -2.53 10.83 -11.93
N GLU A 113 -1.44 10.40 -11.32
CA GLU A 113 -0.26 9.89 -11.99
C GLU A 113 -0.23 8.36 -11.85
N LEU A 114 -0.16 7.67 -12.98
CA LEU A 114 -0.09 6.22 -13.07
C LEU A 114 1.30 5.84 -13.55
N TYR A 115 1.90 4.89 -12.84
CA TYR A 115 3.21 4.35 -13.12
C TYR A 115 3.07 2.86 -13.40
N ILE A 116 3.56 2.41 -14.55
CA ILE A 116 3.45 1.02 -15.00
C ILE A 116 4.84 0.53 -15.42
N ASP A 117 5.38 -0.44 -14.70
CA ASP A 117 6.62 -1.15 -15.02
C ASP A 117 6.28 -2.56 -15.52
N CYS A 118 6.43 -2.78 -16.83
CA CYS A 118 6.15 -4.06 -17.47
C CYS A 118 7.24 -5.12 -17.27
N HIS A 119 8.39 -4.74 -16.71
CA HIS A 119 9.46 -5.67 -16.34
C HIS A 119 9.38 -6.11 -14.87
N GLY A 120 8.63 -5.37 -14.05
CA GLY A 120 8.38 -5.69 -12.65
C GLY A 120 9.64 -5.70 -11.77
N ASN A 121 10.66 -4.93 -12.16
CA ASN A 121 11.95 -4.88 -11.48
C ASN A 121 12.18 -3.57 -10.71
N GLY A 122 11.26 -2.61 -10.81
CA GLY A 122 11.29 -1.36 -10.08
C GLY A 122 12.40 -0.43 -10.56
N ILE A 123 12.73 -0.47 -11.85
CA ILE A 123 13.79 0.36 -12.47
C ILE A 123 13.19 1.32 -13.49
N GLY A 124 12.62 0.80 -14.58
CA GLY A 124 11.96 1.56 -15.64
C GLY A 124 10.45 1.55 -15.48
N PHE A 125 9.77 2.55 -16.02
CA PHE A 125 8.31 2.62 -16.03
C PHE A 125 7.78 3.59 -17.09
N ARG A 126 6.53 3.39 -17.50
CA ARG A 126 5.75 4.40 -18.21
C ARG A 126 4.96 5.21 -17.20
N LYS A 127 4.91 6.52 -17.41
CA LYS A 127 4.18 7.48 -16.59
C LYS A 127 3.04 8.04 -17.43
N PHE A 128 1.84 8.04 -16.85
CA PHE A 128 0.66 8.67 -17.43
C PHE A 128 0.05 9.62 -16.40
N VAL A 129 -0.22 10.86 -16.80
CA VAL A 129 -0.88 11.88 -15.98
C VAL A 129 -2.27 12.12 -16.56
N ILE A 130 -3.28 12.11 -15.71
CA ILE A 130 -4.68 12.37 -16.08
C ILE A 130 -5.25 13.36 -15.06
N THR A 131 -5.56 14.57 -15.49
CA THR A 131 -6.15 15.63 -14.64
C THR A 131 -7.67 15.47 -14.54
N ALA A 132 -8.29 16.12 -13.55
CA ALA A 132 -9.74 16.04 -13.35
C ALA A 132 -10.58 16.52 -14.57
N ASN A 133 -10.08 17.47 -15.36
CA ASN A 133 -10.69 17.92 -16.61
C ASN A 133 -10.36 17.05 -17.83
N GLY A 134 -9.66 15.92 -17.65
CA GLY A 134 -9.36 14.95 -18.70
C GLY A 134 -8.17 15.32 -19.58
N THR A 135 -7.36 16.32 -19.19
CA THR A 135 -6.08 16.59 -19.84
C THR A 135 -5.09 15.50 -19.47
N VAL A 136 -4.31 15.10 -20.46
CA VAL A 136 -3.42 13.95 -20.37
C VAL A 136 -1.98 14.36 -20.63
N GLY A 137 -1.05 13.65 -20.00
CA GLY A 137 0.36 13.72 -20.37
C GLY A 137 1.04 12.37 -20.17
N ASP A 138 2.09 12.10 -20.91
CA ASP A 138 2.88 10.88 -20.74
C ASP A 138 4.39 11.10 -20.80
N SER A 139 5.11 10.15 -20.22
CA SER A 139 6.57 10.09 -20.30
C SER A 139 7.06 8.68 -19.97
N MET A 140 8.33 8.41 -20.21
CA MET A 140 8.92 7.10 -19.92
C MET A 140 10.24 7.22 -19.19
N ARG A 141 10.39 6.46 -18.12
CA ARG A 141 11.70 6.16 -17.52
C ARG A 141 12.20 4.84 -18.08
N VAL A 142 13.33 4.87 -18.77
CA VAL A 142 13.96 3.65 -19.28
C VAL A 142 14.73 2.95 -18.15
N ASP A 143 15.52 3.73 -17.39
CA ASP A 143 16.31 3.19 -16.29
C ASP A 143 16.64 4.23 -15.19
N GLY A 144 17.60 3.89 -14.32
CA GLY A 144 18.09 4.75 -13.25
C GLY A 144 18.56 6.15 -13.70
N ALA A 145 19.07 6.28 -14.93
CA ALA A 145 19.70 7.46 -15.48
C ALA A 145 18.92 8.12 -16.63
N VAL A 146 18.06 7.38 -17.34
CA VAL A 146 17.38 7.85 -18.55
C VAL A 146 15.88 8.04 -18.30
N PHE A 147 15.44 9.30 -18.44
CA PHE A 147 14.04 9.72 -18.43
C PHE A 147 13.74 10.46 -19.74
N LEU A 148 12.69 10.06 -20.43
CA LEU A 148 12.23 10.59 -21.71
C LEU A 148 10.91 11.32 -21.48
N ASP A 149 10.99 12.62 -21.26
CA ASP A 149 9.82 13.51 -21.11
C ASP A 149 9.04 13.70 -22.42
N ASP A 150 9.66 13.37 -23.56
CA ASP A 150 9.10 13.48 -24.91
C ASP A 150 8.57 12.14 -25.45
N TRP A 151 8.70 11.05 -24.70
CA TRP A 151 8.09 9.78 -25.07
C TRP A 151 6.56 9.91 -24.97
N SER A 152 5.86 9.50 -26.02
CA SER A 152 4.40 9.49 -26.04
C SER A 152 3.85 8.15 -26.53
N GLY A 153 2.79 7.68 -25.87
CA GLY A 153 2.05 6.50 -26.30
C GLY A 153 1.06 6.84 -27.41
N ASP A 154 0.92 5.94 -28.38
CA ASP A 154 0.23 6.24 -29.65
C ASP A 154 -1.30 6.14 -29.53
N SER A 155 -1.83 5.40 -28.55
CA SER A 155 -3.23 4.93 -28.60
C SER A 155 -3.94 4.85 -27.26
N TRP A 156 -3.23 4.99 -26.15
CA TRP A 156 -3.87 5.09 -24.84
C TRP A 156 -4.73 6.35 -24.75
N HIS A 157 -5.81 6.25 -23.98
CA HIS A 157 -6.72 7.36 -23.77
C HIS A 157 -7.46 7.19 -22.46
N ALA A 158 -7.98 8.30 -21.94
CA ALA A 158 -8.73 8.35 -20.71
C ALA A 158 -9.94 9.29 -20.83
N LYS A 159 -10.98 9.00 -20.05
CA LYS A 159 -12.12 9.89 -19.82
C LYS A 159 -12.28 10.14 -18.34
N THR A 160 -12.76 11.32 -18.01
CA THR A 160 -13.02 11.73 -16.64
C THR A 160 -14.45 12.25 -16.50
N SER A 161 -15.00 12.11 -15.30
CA SER A 161 -16.29 12.70 -14.94
C SER A 161 -16.21 13.32 -13.56
N ILE A 162 -16.87 14.46 -13.36
CA ILE A 162 -16.91 15.17 -12.08
C ILE A 162 -18.33 15.08 -11.55
N GLY A 163 -18.47 14.41 -10.39
CA GLY A 163 -19.71 14.30 -9.65
C GLY A 163 -19.76 15.25 -8.45
N SER A 164 -20.79 15.11 -7.62
CA SER A 164 -21.01 15.96 -6.44
C SER A 164 -20.09 15.66 -5.26
N ASP A 165 -19.51 14.46 -5.20
CA ASP A 165 -18.68 13.98 -4.07
C ASP A 165 -17.39 13.26 -4.52
N ARG A 166 -17.10 13.31 -5.82
CA ARG A 166 -15.98 12.60 -6.45
C ARG A 166 -15.69 13.15 -7.83
N TRP A 167 -14.53 12.80 -8.34
CA TRP A 167 -14.26 12.73 -9.77
C TRP A 167 -13.69 11.36 -10.10
N THR A 168 -13.91 10.91 -11.33
CA THR A 168 -13.61 9.55 -11.77
C THR A 168 -12.74 9.57 -13.02
N ILE A 169 -12.02 8.47 -13.23
CA ILE A 169 -11.22 8.23 -14.41
C ILE A 169 -11.52 6.82 -14.90
N GLU A 170 -11.72 6.68 -16.20
CA GLU A 170 -11.58 5.42 -16.92
C GLU A 170 -10.50 5.59 -17.98
N ALA A 171 -9.51 4.70 -17.97
CA ALA A 171 -8.39 4.75 -18.90
C ALA A 171 -8.13 3.38 -19.51
N PHE A 172 -7.74 3.39 -20.79
CA PHE A 172 -7.30 2.21 -21.51
C PHE A 172 -5.89 2.40 -22.02
N PHE A 173 -5.06 1.39 -21.80
CA PHE A 173 -3.66 1.34 -22.16
C PHE A 173 -3.43 0.10 -23.04
N PRO A 174 -3.30 0.26 -24.36
CA PRO A 174 -2.96 -0.83 -25.27
C PRO A 174 -1.65 -1.51 -24.85
N TRP A 175 -1.52 -2.81 -25.12
CA TRP A 175 -0.27 -3.53 -24.81
C TRP A 175 0.95 -2.93 -25.52
N SER A 176 0.79 -2.38 -26.73
CA SER A 176 1.86 -1.65 -27.45
C SER A 176 2.38 -0.45 -26.66
N ASP A 177 1.46 0.26 -25.99
CA ASP A 177 1.74 1.42 -25.17
C ASP A 177 2.22 1.06 -23.77
N LEU A 178 2.36 -0.23 -23.45
CA LEU A 178 2.93 -0.74 -22.20
C LEU A 178 4.22 -1.56 -22.39
N GLY A 179 4.63 -1.83 -23.63
CA GLY A 179 5.85 -2.57 -23.96
C GLY A 179 5.62 -4.05 -24.28
N GLY A 180 4.37 -4.46 -24.42
CA GLY A 180 3.97 -5.80 -24.84
C GLY A 180 2.89 -6.40 -23.95
N ARG A 181 2.31 -7.51 -24.40
CA ARG A 181 1.36 -8.29 -23.61
C ARG A 181 2.10 -8.99 -22.46
N PRO A 182 1.55 -9.00 -21.23
CA PRO A 182 2.15 -9.76 -20.14
C PRO A 182 2.24 -11.25 -20.50
N GLN A 183 3.39 -11.86 -20.19
CA GLN A 183 3.53 -13.31 -20.26
C GLN A 183 2.72 -13.97 -19.15
N PRO A 184 2.33 -15.25 -19.30
CA PRO A 184 1.77 -16.02 -18.19
C PRO A 184 2.64 -15.90 -16.95
N ASP A 185 2.01 -15.66 -15.80
CA ASP A 185 2.65 -15.49 -14.48
C ASP A 185 3.62 -14.31 -14.33
N ALA A 186 3.72 -13.43 -15.34
CA ALA A 186 4.47 -12.19 -15.21
C ALA A 186 3.88 -11.30 -14.11
N LEU A 187 4.76 -10.83 -13.21
CA LEU A 187 4.44 -9.74 -12.31
C LEU A 187 4.95 -8.43 -12.89
N TRP A 188 4.03 -7.52 -13.16
CA TRP A 188 4.36 -6.12 -13.43
C TRP A 188 4.41 -5.36 -12.11
N MET A 189 4.80 -4.09 -12.15
CA MET A 189 4.58 -3.19 -11.04
C MET A 189 3.71 -2.01 -11.45
N PHE A 190 2.85 -1.59 -10.52
CA PHE A 190 1.87 -0.54 -10.68
C PHE A 190 1.90 0.41 -9.48
N CYS A 191 1.74 1.70 -9.74
CA CYS A 191 1.52 2.68 -8.69
C CYS A 191 0.61 3.79 -9.20
N HIS A 192 -0.43 4.10 -8.43
CA HIS A 192 -1.26 5.28 -8.64
C HIS A 192 -0.94 6.30 -7.55
N VAL A 193 -0.56 7.51 -7.96
CA VAL A 193 -0.43 8.68 -7.10
C VAL A 193 -1.53 9.69 -7.43
N ARG A 194 -2.31 10.10 -6.45
CA ARG A 194 -3.30 11.18 -6.58
C ARG A 194 -2.73 12.46 -5.98
N TYR A 195 -2.79 13.55 -6.73
CA TYR A 195 -2.55 14.91 -6.26
C TYR A 195 -3.86 15.67 -6.14
N ALA A 196 -4.03 16.36 -5.00
CA ALA A 196 -5.20 17.18 -4.74
C ALA A 196 -4.81 18.58 -4.25
N PHE A 197 -5.57 19.58 -4.70
CA PHE A 197 -5.38 20.99 -4.34
C PHE A 197 -6.67 21.67 -3.86
N SER A 198 -7.81 20.97 -3.83
CA SER A 198 -9.12 21.48 -3.40
C SER A 198 -9.12 22.10 -1.99
N SER A 199 -8.22 21.65 -1.12
CA SER A 199 -8.02 22.20 0.24
C SER A 199 -7.24 23.53 0.30
N GLY A 200 -6.77 24.05 -0.84
CA GLY A 200 -5.91 25.24 -0.94
C GLY A 200 -4.41 24.96 -0.76
N LYS A 201 -4.03 23.73 -0.40
CA LYS A 201 -2.64 23.25 -0.32
C LYS A 201 -2.51 21.93 -1.04
N PHE A 202 -1.28 21.56 -1.39
CA PHE A 202 -0.98 20.24 -1.96
C PHE A 202 -1.24 19.14 -0.93
N VAL A 203 -2.01 18.13 -1.33
CA VAL A 203 -2.15 16.86 -0.62
C VAL A 203 -1.94 15.75 -1.64
N GLY A 204 -1.01 14.83 -1.35
CA GLY A 204 -0.73 13.68 -2.21
C GLY A 204 -0.96 12.36 -1.48
N VAL A 205 -1.50 11.37 -2.19
CA VAL A 205 -1.55 9.98 -1.72
C VAL A 205 -1.06 9.02 -2.79
N THR A 206 -0.50 7.88 -2.39
CA THR A 206 0.02 6.82 -3.27
C THR A 206 -0.59 5.48 -2.92
N SER A 207 -0.90 4.65 -3.92
CA SER A 207 -1.49 3.32 -3.71
C SER A 207 -0.50 2.33 -3.09
N SER A 208 0.79 2.56 -3.29
CA SER A 208 1.87 1.68 -2.82
C SER A 208 2.73 2.38 -1.78
N ALA A 209 2.97 1.75 -0.63
CA ALA A 209 3.59 2.43 0.50
C ALA A 209 5.05 2.81 0.21
N GLY A 210 5.31 4.10 0.04
CA GLY A 210 6.63 4.63 -0.37
C GLY A 210 6.79 4.81 -1.89
N GLY A 211 5.88 4.23 -2.68
CA GLY A 211 5.88 4.31 -4.14
C GLY A 211 5.67 5.73 -4.66
N ASN A 212 6.59 6.18 -5.51
CA ASN A 212 6.56 7.46 -6.24
C ASN A 212 7.55 7.41 -7.42
N TYR A 213 7.57 8.44 -8.28
CA TYR A 213 8.45 8.48 -9.46
C TYR A 213 9.95 8.31 -9.16
N SER A 214 10.40 8.68 -7.95
CA SER A 214 11.79 8.50 -7.52
C SER A 214 12.07 7.11 -6.92
N ASN A 215 11.03 6.41 -6.46
CA ASN A 215 11.13 5.10 -5.80
C ASN A 215 10.29 4.02 -6.51
N PRO A 216 10.57 3.70 -7.79
CA PRO A 216 9.84 2.67 -8.53
C PRO A 216 9.95 1.27 -7.90
N GLY A 217 11.02 1.00 -7.15
CA GLY A 217 11.16 -0.22 -6.36
C GLY A 217 10.02 -0.44 -5.35
N ASP A 218 9.33 0.61 -4.90
CA ASP A 218 8.21 0.55 -3.96
C ASP A 218 6.82 0.60 -4.64
N PHE A 219 6.76 0.42 -5.96
CA PHE A 219 5.49 0.15 -6.63
C PHE A 219 4.91 -1.20 -6.15
N GLY A 220 3.61 -1.36 -6.29
CA GLY A 220 2.94 -2.61 -5.92
C GLY A 220 3.03 -3.59 -7.08
N TYR A 221 3.03 -4.88 -6.77
CA TYR A 221 3.06 -5.92 -7.80
C TYR A 221 1.67 -6.07 -8.43
N LEU A 222 1.63 -6.12 -9.76
CA LEU A 222 0.42 -6.28 -10.56
C LEU A 222 0.46 -7.64 -11.24
N ALA A 223 -0.55 -8.46 -10.97
CA ALA A 223 -0.71 -9.76 -11.57
C ALA A 223 -1.96 -9.81 -12.46
N PHE A 224 -1.80 -10.33 -13.67
CA PHE A 224 -2.90 -10.51 -14.62
C PHE A 224 -3.55 -11.88 -14.37
N GLN A 225 -4.89 -11.93 -14.28
CA GLN A 225 -5.63 -13.16 -14.04
C GLN A 225 -6.39 -13.59 -15.28
N ALA A 226 -6.54 -14.90 -15.49
CA ALA A 226 -7.36 -15.44 -16.58
C ALA A 226 -8.87 -15.31 -16.34
N GLY A 227 -9.30 -14.87 -15.16
CA GLY A 227 -10.71 -14.67 -14.81
C GLY A 227 -10.87 -13.88 -13.52
N ALA A 228 -12.10 -13.82 -13.00
CA ALA A 228 -12.46 -12.96 -11.86
C ALA A 228 -12.23 -13.58 -10.47
N THR A 229 -11.69 -14.81 -10.38
CA THR A 229 -11.40 -15.42 -9.08
C THR A 229 -10.05 -14.89 -8.57
N PRO A 230 -10.01 -14.17 -7.43
CA PRO A 230 -8.75 -13.70 -6.86
C PRO A 230 -7.80 -14.84 -6.54
N ARG A 231 -6.49 -14.59 -6.62
CA ARG A 231 -5.51 -15.59 -6.19
C ARG A 231 -5.65 -15.86 -4.69
N SER A 232 -5.42 -17.11 -4.29
CA SER A 232 -5.34 -17.42 -2.86
C SER A 232 -4.13 -16.70 -2.25
N PRO A 233 -4.19 -16.30 -0.96
CA PRO A 233 -3.04 -15.70 -0.27
C PRO A 233 -1.77 -16.55 -0.38
N ALA A 234 -1.88 -17.87 -0.31
CA ALA A 234 -0.74 -18.79 -0.50
C ALA A 234 -0.11 -18.66 -1.90
N ALA A 235 -0.93 -18.60 -2.97
CA ALA A 235 -0.44 -18.41 -4.33
C ALA A 235 0.22 -17.05 -4.54
N VAL A 236 -0.33 -15.99 -3.92
CA VAL A 236 0.31 -14.66 -3.91
C VAL A 236 1.66 -14.71 -3.18
N GLY A 237 1.71 -15.42 -2.04
CA GLY A 237 2.93 -15.65 -1.28
C GLY A 237 4.02 -16.33 -2.12
N GLU A 238 3.68 -17.41 -2.83
CA GLU A 238 4.61 -18.13 -3.72
C GLU A 238 5.17 -17.21 -4.82
N LEU A 239 4.30 -16.46 -5.49
CA LEU A 239 4.70 -15.50 -6.53
C LEU A 239 5.65 -14.43 -5.98
N LEU A 240 5.30 -13.81 -4.85
CA LEU A 240 6.14 -12.77 -4.25
C LEU A 240 7.44 -13.32 -3.65
N GLY A 241 7.44 -14.58 -3.21
CA GLY A 241 8.64 -15.24 -2.68
C GLY A 241 9.78 -15.33 -3.69
N THR A 242 9.46 -15.34 -4.99
CA THR A 242 10.43 -15.42 -6.08
C THR A 242 10.75 -14.06 -6.72
N HIS A 243 9.87 -13.07 -6.60
CA HIS A 243 10.00 -11.77 -7.26
C HIS A 243 10.37 -10.61 -6.32
N ALA A 244 10.02 -10.69 -5.03
CA ALA A 244 10.26 -9.63 -4.07
C ALA A 244 11.42 -9.98 -3.13
N ALA A 245 12.46 -9.14 -3.12
CA ALA A 245 13.59 -9.30 -2.23
C ALA A 245 13.16 -9.10 -0.75
N PRO A 246 13.41 -10.08 0.14
CA PRO A 246 13.13 -9.92 1.57
C PRO A 246 14.07 -8.87 2.21
N PRO A 247 13.69 -8.26 3.35
CA PRO A 247 12.48 -8.51 4.14
C PRO A 247 11.24 -7.75 3.65
N TRP A 248 10.10 -8.43 3.57
CA TRP A 248 8.82 -7.81 3.17
C TRP A 248 7.60 -8.45 3.82
N GLY A 249 6.48 -7.71 3.82
CA GLY A 249 5.19 -8.15 4.32
C GLY A 249 4.02 -7.56 3.52
N LEU A 250 2.94 -8.33 3.42
CA LEU A 250 1.72 -8.00 2.69
C LEU A 250 0.51 -8.50 3.46
N ALA A 251 -0.53 -7.66 3.58
CA ALA A 251 -1.81 -8.07 4.14
C ALA A 251 -2.82 -8.30 3.01
N ILE A 252 -3.48 -9.46 3.01
CA ILE A 252 -4.54 -9.82 2.05
C ILE A 252 -5.74 -10.34 2.85
N GLY A 253 -6.79 -9.51 2.97
CA GLY A 253 -7.93 -9.84 3.81
C GLY A 253 -7.50 -10.06 5.26
N GLU A 254 -7.73 -11.27 5.78
CA GLU A 254 -7.31 -11.67 7.13
C GLU A 254 -5.91 -12.30 7.18
N GLN A 255 -5.26 -12.53 6.04
CA GLN A 255 -3.94 -13.15 5.99
C GLN A 255 -2.83 -12.09 6.02
N LEU A 256 -1.76 -12.41 6.75
CA LEU A 256 -0.50 -11.69 6.77
C LEU A 256 0.57 -12.58 6.14
N LEU A 257 1.02 -12.19 4.96
CA LEU A 257 2.13 -12.83 4.26
C LEU A 257 3.40 -12.07 4.60
N PHE A 258 4.49 -12.76 4.90
CA PHE A 258 5.79 -12.10 5.08
C PHE A 258 6.96 -13.02 4.76
N ASN A 259 8.06 -12.44 4.32
CA ASN A 259 9.31 -13.14 4.06
C ASN A 259 10.46 -12.36 4.68
N THR A 260 11.24 -13.03 5.52
CA THR A 260 12.37 -12.44 6.25
C THR A 260 13.73 -12.91 5.71
N GLY A 261 13.73 -13.69 4.63
CA GLY A 261 14.89 -14.39 4.09
C GLY A 261 14.84 -15.92 4.27
N ASN A 262 13.90 -16.41 5.09
CA ASN A 262 13.76 -17.84 5.41
C ASN A 262 12.51 -18.48 4.76
N GLY A 263 12.10 -17.95 3.62
CA GLY A 263 10.87 -18.36 2.93
C GLY A 263 9.64 -17.58 3.39
N VAL A 264 8.55 -17.75 2.63
CA VAL A 264 7.30 -17.03 2.86
C VAL A 264 6.51 -17.70 3.97
N GLN A 265 6.06 -16.90 4.92
CA GLN A 265 5.15 -17.28 5.98
C GLN A 265 3.76 -16.71 5.67
N ASP A 266 2.72 -17.51 5.93
CA ASP A 266 1.32 -17.12 5.83
C ASP A 266 0.66 -17.37 7.19
N VAL A 267 0.25 -16.30 7.85
CA VAL A 267 -0.41 -16.38 9.16
C VAL A 267 -1.71 -15.61 9.15
N ARG A 268 -2.71 -16.13 9.85
CA ARG A 268 -3.96 -15.42 10.04
C ARG A 268 -3.81 -14.34 11.09
N LEU A 269 -4.30 -13.14 10.79
CA LEU A 269 -4.28 -12.00 11.69
C LEU A 269 -4.91 -12.31 13.06
N ALA A 270 -6.01 -13.06 13.07
CA ALA A 270 -6.69 -13.44 14.31
C ALA A 270 -5.81 -14.33 15.20
N ASP A 271 -5.11 -15.30 14.61
CA ASP A 271 -4.23 -16.22 15.34
C ASP A 271 -3.02 -15.46 15.88
N GLN A 272 -2.45 -14.56 15.07
CA GLN A 272 -1.35 -13.72 15.49
C GLN A 272 -1.75 -12.76 16.62
N LEU A 273 -2.95 -12.18 16.55
CA LEU A 273 -3.51 -11.36 17.62
C LEU A 273 -3.68 -12.15 18.92
N ALA A 274 -4.17 -13.38 18.83
CA ALA A 274 -4.34 -14.25 20.00
C ALA A 274 -2.99 -14.61 20.62
N GLN A 275 -2.00 -14.96 19.79
CA GLN A 275 -0.64 -15.26 20.24
C GLN A 275 0.02 -14.05 20.92
N GLU A 276 -0.09 -12.86 20.33
CA GLU A 276 0.49 -11.65 20.94
C GLU A 276 -0.22 -11.25 22.24
N GLN A 277 -1.53 -11.51 22.38
CA GLN A 277 -2.24 -11.32 23.64
C GLN A 277 -1.73 -12.27 24.73
N GLN A 278 -1.57 -13.56 24.40
CA GLN A 278 -1.02 -14.55 25.34
C GLN A 278 0.42 -14.19 25.75
N ASN A 279 1.24 -13.75 24.79
CA ASN A 279 2.61 -13.28 25.05
C ASN A 279 2.61 -12.10 26.03
N LEU A 280 1.75 -11.11 25.79
CA LEU A 280 1.60 -9.93 26.65
C LEU A 280 1.17 -10.32 28.07
N GLU A 281 0.17 -11.19 28.21
CA GLU A 281 -0.30 -11.69 29.51
C GLU A 281 0.77 -12.47 30.27
N SER A 282 1.59 -13.25 29.57
CA SER A 282 2.75 -13.92 30.17
C SER A 282 3.75 -12.91 30.73
N LEU A 283 4.13 -11.91 29.92
CA LEU A 283 5.07 -10.87 30.34
C LEU A 283 4.56 -10.07 31.54
N ARG A 284 3.26 -9.73 31.54
CA ARG A 284 2.63 -9.03 32.66
C ARG A 284 2.68 -9.85 33.95
N ARG A 285 2.36 -11.15 33.90
CA ARG A 285 2.47 -12.05 35.07
C ARG A 285 3.89 -12.09 35.64
N GLU A 286 4.91 -12.07 34.78
CA GLU A 286 6.30 -12.04 35.24
C GLU A 286 6.67 -10.70 35.89
N VAL A 287 6.22 -9.58 35.32
CA VAL A 287 6.41 -8.25 35.93
C VAL A 287 5.68 -8.15 37.27
N ASP A 288 4.42 -8.58 37.34
CA ASP A 288 3.61 -8.58 38.57
C ASP A 288 4.30 -9.40 39.68
N LYS A 289 4.90 -10.54 39.34
CA LYS A 289 5.68 -11.35 40.27
C LYS A 289 6.89 -10.60 40.83
N LEU A 290 7.63 -9.86 40.00
CA LEU A 290 8.76 -9.07 40.49
C LEU A 290 8.30 -7.83 41.28
N LEU A 291 7.15 -7.24 40.94
CA LEU A 291 6.55 -6.12 41.68
C LEU A 291 6.00 -6.52 43.06
N SER A 292 5.97 -7.81 43.42
CA SER A 292 5.71 -8.20 44.81
C SER A 292 6.84 -7.79 45.76
N GLU A 293 8.05 -7.60 45.24
CA GLU A 293 9.18 -7.05 45.99
C GLU A 293 9.02 -5.54 46.17
N GLN A 294 8.89 -5.09 47.43
CA GLN A 294 8.59 -3.69 47.76
C GLN A 294 9.59 -2.70 47.15
N ARG A 295 10.87 -3.10 47.05
CA ARG A 295 11.94 -2.31 46.44
C ARG A 295 11.71 -2.12 44.93
N LEU A 296 11.44 -3.20 44.20
CA LEU A 296 11.18 -3.13 42.76
C LEU A 296 9.87 -2.39 42.50
N LYS A 297 8.85 -2.62 43.32
CA LYS A 297 7.58 -1.90 43.26
C LYS A 297 7.78 -0.38 43.34
N LYS A 298 8.54 0.09 44.33
CA LYS A 298 8.83 1.52 44.50
C LYS A 298 9.54 2.13 43.28
N LYS A 299 10.36 1.36 42.58
CA LYS A 299 11.17 1.83 41.44
C LYS A 299 10.44 1.77 40.11
N PHE A 300 9.64 0.72 39.86
CA PHE A 300 9.13 0.38 38.52
C PHE A 300 7.60 0.42 38.37
N GLN A 301 6.82 0.55 39.46
CA GLN A 301 5.35 0.50 39.40
C GLN A 301 4.75 1.57 38.46
N SER A 302 5.21 2.82 38.56
CA SER A 302 4.66 3.91 37.74
C SER A 302 4.89 3.71 36.24
N GLU A 303 6.05 3.17 35.86
CA GLU A 303 6.37 2.83 34.47
C GLU A 303 5.48 1.67 33.98
N TYR A 304 5.30 0.63 34.80
CA TYR A 304 4.41 -0.48 34.47
C TYR A 304 2.94 -0.06 34.32
N ASP A 305 2.45 0.81 35.21
CA ASP A 305 1.08 1.35 35.15
C ASP A 305 0.88 2.17 33.87
N ALA A 306 1.86 3.00 33.50
CA ALA A 306 1.82 3.78 32.26
C ALA A 306 1.79 2.88 31.01
N LEU A 307 2.63 1.84 30.97
CA LEU A 307 2.62 0.86 29.88
C LEU A 307 1.27 0.14 29.78
N THR A 308 0.70 -0.27 30.91
CA THR A 308 -0.61 -0.95 30.97
C THR A 308 -1.74 -0.03 30.50
N ALA A 309 -1.72 1.24 30.91
CA ALA A 309 -2.71 2.23 30.48
C ALA A 309 -2.66 2.53 28.98
N SER A 310 -1.52 2.31 28.32
CA SER A 310 -1.34 2.53 26.87
C SER A 310 -1.81 1.38 25.98
N LEU A 311 -2.30 0.27 26.55
CA LEU A 311 -2.70 -0.90 25.78
C LEU A 311 -3.90 -0.62 24.87
N PRO A 312 -3.90 -1.12 23.62
CA PRO A 312 -4.99 -0.91 22.70
C PRO A 312 -6.27 -1.63 23.17
N SER A 313 -7.41 -0.94 23.08
CA SER A 313 -8.74 -1.50 23.39
C SER A 313 -9.10 -2.64 22.43
N ALA A 314 -9.95 -3.58 22.88
CA ALA A 314 -10.52 -4.62 22.02
C ALA A 314 -11.33 -4.07 20.84
N ALA A 315 -11.88 -2.85 20.94
CA ALA A 315 -12.61 -2.17 19.87
C ALA A 315 -11.69 -1.58 18.77
N THR A 316 -10.37 -1.60 19.00
CA THR A 316 -9.37 -1.11 18.04
C THR A 316 -9.35 -2.02 16.82
N ALA A 317 -9.23 -1.44 15.61
CA ALA A 317 -9.15 -2.22 14.37
C ALA A 317 -8.07 -3.32 14.46
N PRO A 318 -8.32 -4.56 14.00
CA PRO A 318 -7.47 -5.72 14.27
C PRO A 318 -5.98 -5.50 13.99
N MET A 319 -5.64 -4.97 12.81
CA MET A 319 -4.25 -4.64 12.46
C MET A 319 -3.64 -3.59 13.40
N MET A 320 -4.38 -2.54 13.73
CA MET A 320 -3.90 -1.51 14.65
C MET A 320 -3.72 -2.08 16.07
N ARG A 321 -4.63 -2.95 16.50
CA ARG A 321 -4.54 -3.64 17.79
C ARG A 321 -3.30 -4.53 17.85
N LEU A 322 -3.03 -5.33 16.81
CA LEU A 322 -1.84 -6.20 16.76
C LEU A 322 -0.57 -5.38 16.97
N THR A 323 -0.48 -4.25 16.28
CA THR A 323 0.71 -3.40 16.30
C THR A 323 0.92 -2.71 17.64
N GLY A 324 -0.16 -2.29 18.31
CA GLY A 324 -0.10 -1.75 19.66
C GLY A 324 0.28 -2.81 20.69
N LEU A 325 -0.27 -4.02 20.60
CA LEU A 325 0.06 -5.13 21.49
C LEU A 325 1.53 -5.53 21.34
N THR A 326 2.01 -5.66 20.11
CA THR A 326 3.41 -5.95 19.80
C THR A 326 4.36 -4.92 20.39
N ALA A 327 4.07 -3.62 20.22
CA ALA A 327 4.88 -2.56 20.81
C ALA A 327 4.88 -2.62 22.35
N ALA A 328 3.72 -2.88 22.96
CA ALA A 328 3.60 -3.03 24.41
C ALA A 328 4.39 -4.24 24.93
N SER A 329 4.32 -5.38 24.24
CA SER A 329 5.13 -6.58 24.53
C SER A 329 6.63 -6.27 24.48
N GLY A 330 7.08 -5.49 23.49
CA GLY A 330 8.48 -5.04 23.40
C GLY A 330 8.90 -4.20 24.60
N ASN A 331 8.09 -3.20 24.97
CA ASN A 331 8.36 -2.34 26.13
C ASN A 331 8.35 -3.12 27.45
N LEU A 332 7.43 -4.07 27.62
CA LEU A 332 7.38 -4.93 28.81
C LEU A 332 8.58 -5.86 28.91
N ARG A 333 9.07 -6.41 27.79
CA ARG A 333 10.33 -7.19 27.79
C ARG A 333 11.51 -6.34 28.26
N ALA A 334 11.61 -5.09 27.78
CA ALA A 334 12.68 -4.17 28.19
C ALA A 334 12.57 -3.76 29.67
N LEU A 335 11.35 -3.55 30.18
CA LEU A 335 11.11 -3.33 31.61
C LEU A 335 11.51 -4.56 32.43
N LEU A 336 11.03 -5.74 32.04
CA LEU A 336 11.32 -7.01 32.73
C LEU A 336 12.83 -7.29 32.79
N ALA A 337 13.57 -7.03 31.71
CA ALA A 337 15.03 -7.17 31.69
C ALA A 337 15.71 -6.26 32.74
N ARG A 338 15.31 -4.99 32.83
CA ARG A 338 15.82 -4.05 33.85
C ARG A 338 15.46 -4.47 35.26
N MET A 339 14.25 -4.98 35.47
CA MET A 339 13.81 -5.46 36.79
C MET A 339 14.60 -6.69 37.25
N ARG A 340 14.88 -7.63 36.33
CA ARG A 340 15.71 -8.83 36.63
C ARG A 340 17.14 -8.43 36.99
N LEU A 341 17.75 -7.51 36.24
CA LEU A 341 19.07 -6.97 36.60
C LEU A 341 19.05 -6.31 37.98
N GLU A 342 18.02 -5.54 38.32
CA GLU A 342 17.93 -4.94 39.65
C GLU A 342 17.80 -6.00 40.75
N PHE A 343 17.03 -7.06 40.48
CA PHE A 343 16.77 -8.17 41.41
C PHE A 343 18.02 -9.04 41.65
N ASP A 344 18.77 -9.38 40.60
CA ASP A 344 19.90 -10.32 40.69
C ASP A 344 21.18 -9.70 41.26
N PHE A 345 21.34 -8.37 41.16
CA PHE A 345 22.58 -7.66 41.53
C PHE A 345 22.51 -6.91 42.88
N ASN A 346 21.51 -7.18 43.73
CA ASN A 346 21.41 -6.64 45.10
C ASN A 346 20.71 -7.61 46.07
#